data_AF-A0A7W6D0B9-F1
#
_entry.id   AF-A0A7W6D0B9-F1
#
_cell.length_a   1.000
_cell.length_b   1.000
_cell.length_c   1.000
_cell.angle_alpha   90.00
_cell.angle_beta   90.00
_cell.angle_gamma   90.00
#
_symmetry.space_group_name_H-M   'P 1'
#
loop_
_entity.id
_entity.type
_entity.pdbx_description
1 polymer ?
#
loop_
_entity_poly.entity_id
_entity_poly.type
_entity_poly.pdbx_seq_one_letter_code
_entity_poly.pdbx_strand_id
1 'polypeptide(L)'
;MLIERRGKPGMIVSDNGTELTSNAILAWSKDHKVEWHYIAPGKPMQNGYVESFNGRMRDELLNESLFFGLDHARFRAFERYVVSVVDNNRPRSHLLK
;
A
#
# COMPACT_ATOMS: atom_id res chain seq x y z
N MET A 1 -11.83 -10.51 -4.62
CA MET A 1 -11.53 -9.23 -3.92
C MET A 1 -10.41 -9.42 -2.88
N LEU A 2 -9.74 -8.36 -2.41
CA LEU A 2 -8.64 -8.46 -1.41
C LEU A 2 -9.11 -9.01 -0.05
N ILE A 3 -10.23 -8.50 0.47
CA ILE A 3 -10.84 -8.97 1.73
C ILE A 3 -11.22 -10.46 1.64
N GLU A 4 -11.73 -10.90 0.50
CA GLU A 4 -12.07 -12.30 0.24
C GLU A 4 -10.83 -13.20 0.23
N ARG A 5 -9.69 -12.71 -0.28
CA ARG A 5 -8.45 -13.49 -0.38
C ARG A 5 -7.60 -13.50 0.89
N ARG A 6 -7.61 -12.41 1.67
CA ARG A 6 -6.68 -12.20 2.81
C ARG A 6 -7.40 -12.01 4.15
N GLY A 7 -8.73 -12.00 4.14
CA GLY A 7 -9.53 -11.64 5.31
C GLY A 7 -9.73 -10.13 5.45
N LYS A 8 -10.75 -9.76 6.24
CA LYS A 8 -11.07 -8.37 6.54
C LYS A 8 -10.13 -7.84 7.64
N PRO A 9 -9.51 -6.65 7.47
CA PRO A 9 -8.71 -6.06 8.53
C PRO A 9 -9.59 -5.61 9.71
N GLY A 10 -9.02 -5.61 10.91
CA GLY A 10 -9.67 -5.02 12.09
C GLY A 10 -9.62 -3.49 12.07
N MET A 11 -8.56 -2.91 11.49
CA MET A 11 -8.34 -1.48 11.42
C MET A 11 -7.55 -1.11 10.16
N ILE A 12 -7.83 0.07 9.60
CA ILE A 12 -7.03 0.72 8.55
C ILE A 12 -6.46 2.02 9.13
N VAL A 13 -5.17 2.25 8.89
CA VAL A 13 -4.48 3.50 9.25
C VAL A 13 -4.23 4.30 7.98
N SER A 14 -4.59 5.59 7.97
CA SER A 14 -4.39 6.48 6.82
C SER A 14 -3.85 7.84 7.20
N ASP A 15 -3.29 8.57 6.23
CA ASP A 15 -3.05 9.99 6.41
C ASP A 15 -4.35 10.80 6.38
N ASN A 16 -4.24 12.11 6.65
CA ASN A 16 -5.37 13.05 6.63
C ASN A 16 -5.64 13.62 5.21
N GLY A 17 -5.23 12.92 4.16
CA GLY A 17 -5.53 13.33 2.78
C GLY A 17 -7.02 13.51 2.56
N THR A 18 -7.42 14.54 1.83
CA THR A 18 -8.83 14.87 1.57
C THR A 18 -9.57 13.74 0.84
N GLU A 19 -8.83 12.93 0.08
CA GLU A 19 -9.29 11.71 -0.58
C GLU A 19 -9.77 10.65 0.42
N LEU A 20 -9.17 10.64 1.62
CA LEU A 20 -9.39 9.62 2.66
C LEU A 20 -10.30 10.09 3.79
N THR A 21 -10.62 11.38 3.85
CA THR A 21 -11.53 11.98 4.86
C THR A 21 -12.97 12.16 4.36
N SER A 22 -13.33 11.53 3.23
CA SER A 22 -14.67 11.64 2.66
C SER A 22 -15.73 10.83 3.41
N ASN A 23 -16.99 11.28 3.33
CA ASN A 23 -18.15 10.55 3.88
C ASN A 23 -18.29 9.14 3.29
N ALA A 24 -17.83 8.92 2.06
CA ALA A 24 -17.85 7.61 1.42
C ALA A 24 -16.95 6.60 2.15
N ILE A 25 -15.77 7.02 2.63
CA ILE A 25 -14.87 6.18 3.41
C ILE A 25 -15.50 5.84 4.76
N LEU A 26 -16.09 6.82 5.44
CA LEU A 26 -16.75 6.61 6.74
C LEU A 26 -17.97 5.69 6.63
N ALA A 27 -18.75 5.81 5.57
CA ALA A 27 -19.87 4.90 5.31
C ALA A 27 -19.36 3.48 5.05
N TRP A 28 -18.36 3.32 4.18
CA TRP A 28 -17.78 2.02 3.88
C TRP A 28 -17.18 1.35 5.12
N SER A 29 -16.42 2.07 5.94
CA SER A 29 -15.77 1.52 7.14
C SER A 29 -16.81 1.04 8.16
N LYS A 30 -17.89 1.81 8.34
CA LYS A 30 -19.03 1.44 9.19
C LYS A 30 -19.74 0.18 8.69
N ASP A 31 -20.09 0.13 7.41
CA ASP A 31 -20.80 -1.00 6.80
C ASP A 31 -19.98 -2.29 6.88
N HIS A 32 -18.66 -2.16 6.73
CA HIS A 32 -17.74 -3.29 6.78
C HIS A 32 -17.26 -3.61 8.20
N LYS A 33 -17.59 -2.79 9.21
CA LYS A 33 -17.09 -2.91 10.59
C LYS A 33 -15.56 -2.97 10.62
N VAL A 34 -14.91 -2.01 9.97
CA VAL A 34 -13.45 -1.83 9.95
C VAL A 34 -13.16 -0.50 10.63
N GLU A 35 -12.35 -0.50 11.68
CA GLU A 35 -11.96 0.74 12.33
C GLU A 35 -11.07 1.58 11.41
N TRP A 36 -11.25 2.90 11.40
CA TRP A 36 -10.44 3.80 10.59
C TRP A 36 -9.71 4.80 11.48
N HIS A 37 -8.38 4.82 11.40
CA HIS A 37 -7.53 5.65 12.25
C HIS A 37 -6.65 6.56 11.40
N TYR A 38 -6.81 7.87 11.57
CA TYR A 38 -5.95 8.85 10.90
C TYR A 38 -4.63 9.04 11.66
N ILE A 39 -3.51 9.19 10.96
CA ILE A 39 -2.23 9.51 11.60
C ILE A 39 -2.33 10.85 12.33
N ALA A 40 -1.66 10.95 13.47
CA ALA A 40 -1.58 12.20 14.21
C ALA A 40 -0.68 13.20 13.47
N PRO A 41 -1.06 14.50 13.42
CA PRO A 41 -0.19 15.54 12.87
C PRO A 41 1.20 15.52 13.52
N GLY A 42 2.25 15.58 12.70
CA GLY A 42 3.63 15.58 13.19
C GLY A 42 4.14 14.24 13.76
N LYS A 43 3.44 13.12 13.49
CA LYS A 43 3.89 11.76 13.87
C LYS A 43 4.26 10.92 12.64
N PRO A 44 5.39 11.22 11.95
CA PRO A 44 5.80 10.53 10.72
C PRO A 44 5.99 9.01 10.91
N MET A 45 6.36 8.58 12.13
CA MET A 45 6.51 7.16 12.45
C MET A 45 5.23 6.33 12.27
N GLN A 46 4.04 6.93 12.39
CA GLN A 46 2.77 6.24 12.14
C GLN A 46 2.53 5.95 10.65
N ASN A 47 3.18 6.71 9.76
CA ASN A 47 3.10 6.53 8.31
C ASN A 47 4.32 5.76 7.74
N GLY A 48 5.30 5.44 8.58
CA GLY A 48 6.60 4.93 8.12
C GLY A 48 6.53 3.62 7.32
N TYR A 49 5.53 2.76 7.59
CA TYR A 49 5.35 1.53 6.82
C TYR A 49 4.96 1.81 5.36
N VAL A 50 3.93 2.63 5.14
CA VAL A 50 3.44 2.92 3.78
C VAL A 50 4.43 3.81 3.02
N GLU A 51 5.12 4.72 3.72
CA GLU A 51 6.21 5.52 3.12
C GLU A 51 7.37 4.64 2.65
N SER A 52 7.81 3.70 3.50
CA SER A 52 8.86 2.73 3.14
C SER A 52 8.43 1.84 1.97
N PHE A 53 7.17 1.40 1.96
CA PHE A 53 6.61 0.63 0.85
C PHE A 53 6.61 1.45 -0.46
N ASN A 54 6.10 2.68 -0.42
CA ASN A 54 6.05 3.55 -1.60
C ASN A 54 7.44 3.90 -2.12
N GLY A 55 8.41 4.17 -1.23
CA GLY A 55 9.80 4.39 -1.60
C GLY A 55 10.39 3.17 -2.31
N ARG A 56 10.21 1.97 -1.75
CA ARG A 56 10.65 0.72 -2.39
C ARG A 56 9.96 0.45 -3.72
N MET A 57 8.67 0.75 -3.85
CA MET A 57 7.96 0.59 -5.13
C MET A 57 8.56 1.51 -6.20
N ARG A 58 8.85 2.76 -5.82
CA ARG A 58 9.50 3.71 -6.71
C ARG A 58 10.86 3.21 -7.16
N ASP A 59 11.71 2.81 -6.21
CA ASP A 59 13.09 2.41 -6.50
C ASP A 59 13.17 1.06 -7.21
N GLU A 60 12.43 0.04 -6.76
CA GLU A 60 12.60 -1.33 -7.25
C GLU A 60 11.70 -1.69 -8.45
N LEU A 61 10.62 -0.94 -8.68
CA LEU A 61 9.70 -1.19 -9.79
C LEU A 61 9.70 -0.06 -10.80
N LEU A 62 9.43 1.18 -10.38
CA LEU A 62 9.21 2.29 -11.30
C LEU A 62 10.50 2.76 -11.96
N ASN A 63 11.58 2.92 -11.20
CA ASN A 63 12.87 3.38 -11.73
C ASN A 63 13.61 2.29 -12.53
N GLU A 64 13.35 1.02 -12.23
CA GLU A 64 14.02 -0.15 -12.83
C GLU A 64 13.21 -0.80 -13.97
N SER A 65 12.15 -0.15 -14.46
CA SER A 65 11.31 -0.69 -15.53
C SER A 65 10.93 0.37 -16.57
N LEU A 66 11.09 0.01 -17.85
CA LEU A 66 10.44 0.72 -18.95
C LEU A 66 9.02 0.18 -19.13
N PHE A 67 8.06 1.08 -19.25
CA PHE A 67 6.65 0.74 -19.49
C PHE A 67 6.28 1.05 -20.94
N PHE A 68 5.61 0.11 -21.60
CA PHE A 68 5.21 0.22 -23.01
C PHE A 68 3.69 0.40 -23.16
N GLY A 69 3.00 0.66 -22.06
CA GLY A 69 1.54 0.77 -21.99
C GLY A 69 1.01 0.36 -20.62
N LEU A 70 -0.27 0.66 -20.37
CA LEU A 70 -0.94 0.37 -19.09
C LEU A 70 -0.98 -1.12 -18.77
N ASP A 71 -1.19 -1.98 -19.76
CA ASP A 71 -1.25 -3.43 -19.54
C ASP A 71 0.12 -3.99 -19.18
N HIS A 72 1.19 -3.50 -19.82
CA HIS A 72 2.56 -3.85 -19.43
C HIS A 72 2.87 -3.35 -18.01
N ALA A 73 2.44 -2.14 -17.65
CA ALA A 73 2.61 -1.62 -16.29
C ALA A 73 1.87 -2.46 -15.23
N ARG A 74 0.62 -2.84 -15.50
CA ARG A 74 -0.18 -3.72 -14.62
C ARG A 74 0.48 -5.08 -14.42
N PHE A 75 0.92 -5.69 -15.52
CA PHE A 75 1.63 -6.97 -15.46
C PHE A 75 2.90 -6.88 -14.62
N ARG A 76 3.75 -5.87 -14.87
CA ARG A 76 5.00 -5.65 -14.10
C ARG A 76 4.73 -5.38 -12.62
N ALA A 77 3.72 -4.59 -12.30
CA ALA A 77 3.34 -4.32 -10.91
C ALA A 77 2.84 -5.59 -10.20
N PHE A 78 2.00 -6.39 -10.86
CA PHE A 78 1.45 -7.62 -10.29
C PHE A 78 2.52 -8.71 -10.09
N GLU A 79 3.19 -9.11 -11.18
CA GLU A 79 4.15 -10.20 -11.19
C GLU A 79 5.41 -9.89 -10.39
N ARG A 80 6.01 -8.72 -10.62
CA ARG A 80 7.35 -8.43 -10.09
C ARG A 80 7.32 -7.85 -8.69
N TYR A 81 6.28 -7.11 -8.34
CA TYR A 81 6.24 -6.34 -7.11
C TYR A 81 5.21 -6.85 -6.10
N VAL A 82 3.94 -6.98 -6.47
CA VAL A 82 2.89 -7.39 -5.50
C VAL A 82 3.10 -8.82 -5.01
N VAL A 83 3.35 -9.79 -5.91
CA VAL A 83 3.65 -11.18 -5.51
C VAL A 83 4.89 -11.23 -4.62
N SER A 84 5.98 -10.56 -5.00
CA SER A 84 7.25 -10.65 -4.26
C SER A 84 7.23 -9.95 -2.90
N VAL A 85 6.50 -8.84 -2.75
CA VAL A 85 6.42 -8.08 -1.49
C VAL A 85 5.37 -8.68 -0.55
N VAL A 86 4.24 -9.14 -1.07
CA VAL A 86 3.14 -9.65 -0.23
C VAL A 86 3.42 -11.08 0.25
N ASP A 87 4.10 -11.91 -0.53
CA ASP A 87 4.43 -13.29 -0.13
C ASP A 87 5.74 -13.37 0.68
N ASN A 88 6.30 -12.23 1.12
CA ASN A 88 7.56 -12.11 1.90
C ASN A 88 8.78 -12.79 1.26
N ASN A 89 8.72 -13.16 -0.03
CA ASN A 89 9.72 -14.01 -0.66
C ASN A 89 10.93 -13.22 -1.21
N ARG A 90 11.01 -11.91 -0.92
CA ARG A 90 12.09 -11.03 -1.38
C ARG A 90 12.75 -10.28 -0.22
N PRO A 91 14.06 -10.50 0.05
CA PRO A 91 14.77 -9.80 1.11
C PRO A 91 14.83 -8.30 0.86
N ARG A 92 14.87 -7.50 1.93
CA ARG A 92 15.02 -6.03 1.85
C ARG A 92 16.36 -5.71 1.19
N SER A 93 16.31 -5.18 -0.03
CA SER A 93 17.46 -4.82 -0.86
C SER A 93 18.44 -3.84 -0.18
N HIS A 94 17.98 -3.03 0.77
CA HIS A 94 18.79 -2.03 1.48
C HIS A 94 19.69 -2.56 2.62
N LEU A 95 19.71 -3.88 2.88
CA LEU A 95 20.61 -4.51 3.87
C LEU A 95 21.89 -5.11 3.25
N LEU A 96 22.18 -4.83 1.97
CA LEU A 96 23.35 -5.35 1.25
C LEU A 96 24.33 -4.24 0.83
N LYS A 97 24.51 -3.22 1.67
CA LYS A 97 25.65 -2.28 1.57
C LYS A 97 26.49 -2.36 2.82
#